data_AF-A0AA40FPB3-F1
#
_entry.id   AF-A0AA40FPB3-F1
#
_cell.length_a   1.000
_cell.length_b   1.000
_cell.length_c   1.000
_cell.angle_alpha   90.00
_cell.angle_beta   90.00
_cell.angle_gamma   90.00
#
_symmetry.space_group_name_H-M   'P 1'
#
loop_
_entity.id
_entity.type
_entity.pdbx_description
1 polymer ?
#
loop_
_entity_poly.entity_id
_entity_poly.type
_entity_poly.pdbx_seq_one_letter_code
_entity_poly.pdbx_strand_id
1 'polypeptide(L)'
;MHLLRWSFTLLTFIGLLSPSEWKFSWKRVLYSVYTIVVLLLLFSFEIFLFLDLVINVDNQDDFSENLYVTLVFFSSCCKSLMLLIYRGDIELLLDALLEEPFVPVNTEEDKIRVKFEEQIE
;
A
#
# COMPACT_ATOMS: atom_id res chain seq x y z
N MET A 1 -13.23 -9.16 -0.84
CA MET A 1 -12.67 -9.44 -2.18
C MET A 1 -11.56 -10.46 -2.08
N HIS A 2 -11.77 -11.68 -2.57
CA HIS A 2 -10.75 -12.75 -2.52
C HIS A 2 -9.54 -12.44 -3.41
N LEU A 3 -9.80 -11.85 -4.59
CA LEU A 3 -8.82 -11.46 -5.60
C LEU A 3 -7.65 -10.60 -5.11
N LEU A 4 -7.92 -9.61 -4.26
CA LEU A 4 -6.88 -8.69 -3.76
C LEU A 4 -6.39 -9.06 -2.34
N ARG A 5 -6.72 -10.26 -1.84
CA ARG A 5 -6.39 -10.67 -0.46
C ARG A 5 -4.89 -10.55 -0.19
N TRP A 6 -4.05 -10.99 -1.11
CA TRP A 6 -2.60 -10.91 -0.98
C TRP A 6 -2.11 -9.46 -0.94
N SER A 7 -2.56 -8.63 -1.87
CA SER A 7 -2.20 -7.21 -1.93
C SER A 7 -2.59 -6.46 -0.64
N PHE A 8 -3.80 -6.71 -0.12
CA PHE A 8 -4.24 -6.11 1.14
C PHE A 8 -3.49 -6.64 2.36
N THR A 9 -3.12 -7.92 2.35
CA THR A 9 -2.29 -8.51 3.41
C THR A 9 -0.91 -7.86 3.44
N LEU A 10 -0.29 -7.65 2.27
CA LEU A 10 0.98 -6.95 2.15
C LEU A 10 0.86 -5.49 2.60
N LEU A 11 -0.17 -4.75 2.16
CA LEU A 11 -0.40 -3.38 2.63
C LEU A 11 -0.64 -3.33 4.15
N THR A 12 -1.29 -4.34 4.72
CA THR A 12 -1.49 -4.45 6.16
C THR A 12 -0.15 -4.65 6.88
N PHE A 13 0.70 -5.53 6.36
CA PHE A 13 2.03 -5.81 6.91
C PHE A 13 2.97 -4.61 6.80
N ILE A 14 2.89 -3.84 5.72
CA ILE A 14 3.66 -2.61 5.52
C ILE A 14 3.11 -1.45 6.40
N GLY A 15 2.02 -1.66 7.13
CA GLY A 15 1.45 -0.66 8.02
C GLY A 15 0.61 0.41 7.31
N LEU A 16 0.25 0.18 6.04
CA LEU A 16 -0.33 1.20 5.17
C LEU A 16 -1.86 1.14 5.08
N LEU A 17 -2.44 -0.04 5.24
CA LEU A 17 -3.88 -0.25 5.22
C LEU A 17 -4.27 -1.20 6.34
N SER A 18 -5.00 -0.73 7.36
CA SER A 18 -5.56 -1.64 8.35
C SER A 18 -6.74 -2.43 7.77
N PRO A 19 -6.93 -3.68 8.21
CA PRO A 19 -8.08 -4.49 7.83
C PRO A 19 -9.36 -3.81 8.31
N SER A 20 -10.42 -3.78 7.48
CA SER A 20 -11.72 -3.20 7.87
C SER A 20 -12.45 -4.04 8.94
N GLU A 21 -12.00 -5.28 9.20
CA GLU A 21 -12.66 -6.19 10.14
C GLU A 21 -12.47 -5.86 11.64
N TRP A 22 -11.71 -4.83 12.00
CA TRP A 22 -11.36 -4.56 13.40
C TRP A 22 -12.39 -3.67 14.10
N LYS A 23 -13.42 -4.30 14.67
CA LYS A 23 -14.49 -3.63 15.44
C LYS A 23 -14.03 -2.92 16.74
N PHE A 24 -12.86 -3.25 17.28
CA PHE A 24 -12.39 -2.72 18.57
C PHE A 24 -11.51 -1.48 18.42
N SER A 25 -11.88 -0.38 19.09
CA SER A 25 -11.18 0.90 19.03
C SER A 25 -9.70 0.84 19.44
N TRP A 26 -9.32 0.00 20.41
CA TRP A 26 -7.93 -0.08 20.89
C TRP A 26 -6.97 -0.67 19.85
N LYS A 27 -7.41 -1.68 19.08
CA LYS A 27 -6.59 -2.28 18.01
C LYS A 27 -6.31 -1.27 16.90
N ARG A 28 -7.31 -0.43 16.60
CA ARG A 28 -7.17 0.66 15.61
C ARG A 28 -6.15 1.70 16.05
N VAL A 29 -6.16 2.08 17.33
CA VAL A 29 -5.16 3.00 17.89
C VAL A 29 -3.77 2.38 17.85
N LEU A 30 -3.61 1.12 18.27
CA LEU A 30 -2.33 0.42 18.24
C LEU A 30 -1.77 0.34 16.81
N TYR A 31 -2.62 0.02 15.84
CA TYR A 31 -2.23 0.00 14.43
C TYR A 31 -1.88 1.39 13.90
N SER A 32 -2.61 2.43 14.29
CA SER A 32 -2.27 3.80 13.91
C SER A 32 -0.89 4.22 14.43
N VAL A 33 -0.55 3.84 15.68
CA VAL A 33 0.79 4.06 16.24
C VAL A 33 1.83 3.29 15.44
N TYR A 34 1.56 2.02 15.12
CA TYR A 34 2.42 1.20 14.27
C TYR A 34 2.67 1.84 12.90
N THR A 35 1.61 2.29 12.20
CA THR A 35 1.72 3.03 10.93
C THR A 35 2.59 4.26 11.05
N ILE A 36 2.42 5.07 12.11
CA ILE A 36 3.25 6.26 12.34
C ILE A 36 4.72 5.87 12.52
N VAL A 37 5.02 4.82 13.28
CA VAL A 37 6.40 4.33 13.48
C VAL A 37 7.00 3.88 12.15
N VAL A 38 6.27 3.13 11.33
CA VAL A 38 6.75 2.69 10.00
C VAL A 38 7.03 3.89 9.09
N LEU A 39 6.15 4.88 9.05
CA LEU A 39 6.38 6.11 8.27
C LEU A 39 7.61 6.86 8.74
N LEU A 40 7.79 7.03 10.05
CA LEU A 40 8.98 7.69 10.60
C LEU A 40 10.26 6.96 10.20
N LEU A 41 10.25 5.63 10.19
CA LEU A 41 11.38 4.82 9.72
C LEU A 41 11.63 5.03 8.20
N LEU A 42 10.58 5.02 7.38
CA LEU A 42 10.69 5.26 5.94
C LEU A 42 11.26 6.65 5.63
N PHE A 43 10.76 7.70 6.28
CA PHE A 43 11.28 9.05 6.11
C PHE A 43 12.70 9.21 6.64
N SER A 44 13.04 8.53 7.74
CA SER A 44 14.42 8.53 8.23
C SER A 44 15.37 7.89 7.21
N PHE A 45 14.97 6.77 6.62
CA PHE A 45 15.76 6.11 5.57
C PHE A 45 15.90 6.96 4.31
N GLU A 46 14.83 7.63 3.87
CA GLU A 46 14.88 8.61 2.77
C GLU A 46 15.91 9.72 3.05
N ILE A 47 15.93 10.27 4.26
CA ILE A 47 16.92 11.28 4.66
C ILE A 47 18.34 10.72 4.56
N PHE A 48 18.56 9.46 4.96
CA PHE A 48 19.87 8.81 4.79
C PHE A 48 20.28 8.67 3.33
N LEU A 49 19.35 8.32 2.42
CA LEU A 49 19.64 8.26 0.98
C LEU A 49 20.03 9.64 0.43
N PHE A 50 19.32 10.70 0.84
CA PHE A 50 19.69 12.06 0.47
C PHE A 50 21.07 12.47 1.01
N LEU A 51 21.40 12.08 2.25
CA LEU A 51 22.72 12.36 2.82
C LEU A 51 23.82 11.62 2.07
N ASP A 52 23.59 10.35 1.71
CA ASP A 52 24.53 9.56 0.91
C ASP A 52 24.75 10.19 -0.47
N LEU A 53 23.67 10.65 -1.13
CA LEU A 53 23.72 11.35 -2.41
C LEU A 53 24.55 12.63 -2.35
N VAL A 54 24.47 13.38 -1.24
CA VAL A 54 25.15 14.67 -1.09
C VAL A 54 26.60 14.52 -0.62
N ILE A 55 26.88 13.53 0.23
CA ILE A 55 28.16 13.43 0.96
C ILE A 55 29.12 12.41 0.34
N ASN A 56 28.61 11.32 -0.23
CA ASN A 56 29.41 10.13 -0.53
C ASN A 56 29.70 9.94 -2.04
N VAL A 57 29.26 10.87 -2.87
CA VAL A 57 29.41 10.80 -4.33
C VAL A 57 30.73 11.46 -4.76
N ASP A 58 31.61 10.68 -5.39
CA ASP A 58 32.94 11.14 -5.83
C ASP A 58 33.00 11.42 -7.35
N ASN A 59 32.23 10.69 -8.15
CA ASN A 59 32.18 10.85 -9.61
C ASN A 59 30.75 10.91 -10.17
N GLN A 60 30.64 11.17 -11.48
CA GLN A 60 29.35 11.34 -12.15
C GLN A 60 28.53 10.03 -12.25
N ASP A 61 29.19 8.88 -12.36
CA ASP A 61 28.52 7.59 -12.44
C ASP A 61 27.90 7.22 -11.08
N ASP A 62 28.67 7.39 -10.00
CA ASP A 62 28.20 7.21 -8.61
C ASP A 62 27.03 8.16 -8.29
N PHE A 63 27.10 9.41 -8.77
CA PHE A 63 26.00 10.38 -8.62
C PHE A 63 24.73 9.85 -9.27
N SER A 64 24.83 9.38 -10.52
CA SER A 64 23.68 8.93 -11.29
C SER A 64 23.03 7.69 -10.67
N GLU A 65 23.83 6.73 -10.20
CA GLU A 65 23.33 5.53 -9.54
C GLU A 65 22.63 5.89 -8.21
N ASN A 66 23.26 6.72 -7.38
CA ASN A 66 22.70 7.07 -6.09
C ASN A 66 21.46 7.96 -6.21
N LEU A 67 21.45 8.88 -7.17
CA LEU A 67 20.29 9.70 -7.50
C LEU A 67 19.12 8.83 -7.95
N TYR A 68 19.38 7.81 -8.77
CA TYR A 68 18.36 6.87 -9.21
C TYR A 68 17.73 6.13 -8.02
N VAL A 69 18.55 5.54 -7.15
CA VAL A 69 18.06 4.83 -5.95
C VAL A 69 17.24 5.77 -5.04
N THR A 70 17.75 6.97 -4.79
CA THR A 70 17.07 7.99 -3.97
C THR A 70 15.71 8.36 -4.58
N LEU A 71 15.63 8.65 -5.88
CA LEU A 71 14.38 9.03 -6.53
C LEU A 71 13.35 7.88 -6.58
N VAL A 72 13.80 6.64 -6.78
CA VAL A 72 12.91 5.46 -6.74
C VAL A 72 12.34 5.28 -5.33
N PHE A 73 13.15 5.46 -4.30
CA PHE A 73 12.68 5.37 -2.91
C PHE A 73 11.72 6.53 -2.57
N PHE A 74 12.06 7.76 -2.98
CA PHE A 74 11.21 8.94 -2.84
C PHE A 74 9.82 8.76 -3.47
N SER A 75 9.78 8.20 -4.69
CA SER A 75 8.53 7.86 -5.37
C SER A 75 7.70 6.84 -4.58
N SER A 76 8.37 5.87 -3.95
CA SER A 76 7.73 4.83 -3.12
C SER A 76 7.19 5.41 -1.81
N CYS A 77 7.91 6.35 -1.19
CA CYS A 77 7.43 7.14 -0.04
C CYS A 77 6.20 7.97 -0.39
N CYS A 78 6.21 8.65 -1.55
CA CYS A 78 5.05 9.41 -2.03
C CYS A 78 3.83 8.53 -2.24
N LYS A 79 3.98 7.36 -2.89
CA LYS A 79 2.90 6.38 -3.06
C LYS A 79 2.35 5.90 -1.71
N SER A 80 3.24 5.65 -0.75
CA SER A 80 2.87 5.26 0.60
C SER A 80 2.00 6.32 1.28
N LEU A 81 2.40 7.59 1.20
CA LEU A 81 1.60 8.71 1.71
C LEU A 81 0.23 8.82 1.03
N MET A 82 0.20 8.71 -0.30
CA MET A 82 -1.07 8.80 -1.05
C MET A 82 -2.03 7.69 -0.63
N LEU A 83 -1.55 6.45 -0.49
CA LEU A 83 -2.36 5.34 -0.02
C LEU A 83 -2.93 5.56 1.38
N LEU A 84 -2.18 6.24 2.27
CA LEU A 84 -2.67 6.60 3.60
C LEU A 84 -3.70 7.72 3.59
N ILE A 85 -3.47 8.76 2.79
CA ILE A 85 -4.38 9.92 2.65
C ILE A 85 -5.72 9.46 2.07
N TYR A 86 -5.67 8.69 0.98
CA TYR A 86 -6.86 8.21 0.26
C TYR A 86 -7.41 6.90 0.81
N ARG A 87 -6.96 6.46 1.99
CA ARG A 87 -7.36 5.19 2.58
C ARG A 87 -8.87 5.04 2.74
N GLY A 88 -9.55 6.12 3.16
CA GLY A 88 -11.02 6.11 3.30
C GLY A 88 -11.74 6.00 1.96
N ASP A 89 -11.21 6.63 0.91
CA ASP A 89 -11.77 6.57 -0.43
C ASP A 89 -11.56 5.18 -1.06
N ILE A 90 -10.42 4.54 -0.78
CA ILE A 90 -10.15 3.15 -1.18
C ILE A 90 -11.12 2.20 -0.48
N GLU A 91 -11.38 2.39 0.82
CA GLU A 91 -12.35 1.60 1.57
C GLU A 91 -13.76 1.76 0.98
N LEU A 92 -14.19 3.00 0.70
CA LEU A 92 -15.48 3.27 0.06
C LEU A 92 -15.59 2.62 -1.32
N LEU A 93 -14.54 2.71 -2.14
CA LEU A 93 -14.51 2.08 -3.46
C LEU A 93 -14.63 0.55 -3.35
N LEU A 94 -13.96 -0.06 -2.37
CA LEU A 94 -14.03 -1.50 -2.13
C LEU A 94 -15.41 -1.95 -1.68
N ASP A 95 -16.05 -1.18 -0.79
CA ASP A 95 -17.41 -1.43 -0.35
C ASP A 95 -18.38 -1.33 -1.53
N ALA A 96 -18.24 -0.30 -2.38
CA ALA A 96 -19.06 -0.15 -3.58
C ALA A 96 -18.92 -1.35 -4.54
N LEU A 97 -17.72 -1.90 -4.71
CA LEU A 97 -17.47 -3.09 -5.54
C LEU A 97 -18.10 -4.38 -4.96
N LEU A 98 -18.44 -4.39 -3.68
CA LEU A 98 -19.10 -5.49 -2.98
C LEU A 98 -20.63 -5.31 -2.87
N GLU A 99 -21.16 -4.20 -3.39
CA GLU A 99 -22.59 -3.89 -3.41
C GLU A 99 -23.15 -3.87 -4.84
N GLU A 100 -24.48 -3.79 -4.98
CA GLU A 100 -25.12 -3.59 -6.29
C GLU A 100 -24.64 -2.27 -6.92
N PRO A 101 -24.33 -2.20 -8.22
CA PRO A 101 -24.60 -3.19 -9.28
C PRO A 101 -23.46 -4.18 -9.57
N PHE A 102 -22.40 -4.25 -8.76
CA PHE A 102 -21.16 -4.98 -9.08
C PHE A 102 -21.13 -6.43 -8.56
N VAL A 103 -22.12 -6.82 -7.76
CA VAL A 103 -22.34 -8.19 -7.30
C VAL A 103 -23.04 -9.00 -8.40
N PRO A 104 -22.67 -10.28 -8.62
CA PRO A 104 -23.34 -11.14 -9.60
C PRO A 104 -24.83 -11.27 -9.28
N VAL A 105 -25.67 -10.99 -10.27
CA VAL A 105 -27.13 -11.03 -10.14
C VAL A 105 -27.69 -12.40 -10.55
N ASN A 106 -26.97 -13.11 -11.43
CA ASN A 106 -27.38 -14.39 -11.97
C ASN A 106 -26.29 -15.47 -11.83
N THR A 107 -26.71 -16.72 -11.98
CA THR A 107 -25.82 -17.89 -11.88
C THR A 107 -24.76 -17.97 -12.98
N GLU A 108 -24.95 -17.28 -14.10
CA GLU A 108 -23.95 -17.26 -15.18
C GLU A 108 -22.83 -16.26 -14.88
N GLU A 109 -23.16 -15.10 -14.32
CA GLU A 109 -22.21 -14.10 -13.81
C GLU A 109 -21.39 -14.66 -12.64
N ASP A 110 -22.02 -15.45 -11.77
CA ASP A 110 -21.32 -16.14 -10.69
C ASP A 110 -20.29 -17.15 -11.22
N LYS A 111 -20.66 -17.96 -12.22
CA LYS A 111 -19.70 -18.87 -12.90
C LYS A 111 -18.54 -18.12 -13.54
N ILE A 112 -18.79 -16.95 -14.15
CA ILE A 112 -17.75 -16.12 -14.74
C ILE A 112 -16.81 -15.60 -13.64
N ARG A 113 -17.37 -15.11 -12.53
CA ARG A 113 -16.58 -14.63 -11.38
C ARG A 113 -15.67 -15.73 -10.85
N VAL A 114 -16.22 -16.90 -10.51
CA VAL A 114 -15.45 -18.03 -9.98
C VAL A 114 -14.34 -18.45 -10.94
N LYS A 115 -14.62 -18.55 -12.24
CA LYS A 115 -13.63 -18.90 -13.26
C LYS A 115 -12.42 -17.95 -13.24
N PHE A 116 -12.62 -16.65 -13.08
CA PHE A 116 -11.52 -15.68 -13.04
C PHE A 116 -10.84 -15.62 -11.66
N GLU A 117 -11.56 -15.87 -10.58
CA GLU A 117 -10.97 -15.98 -9.24
C GLU A 117 -9.99 -17.16 -9.15
N GLU A 118 -10.33 -18.32 -9.73
CA GLU A 118 -9.44 -19.49 -9.81
C GLU A 118 -8.18 -19.27 -10.66
N GLN A 119 -8.16 -18.29 -11.57
CA GLN A 119 -6.99 -18.00 -12.41
C GLN A 119 -5.97 -17.08 -11.72
N ILE A 120 -6.36 -16.43 -10.63
CA ILE A 120 -5.55 -15.40 -9.95
C ILE A 120 -4.91 -15.94 -8.66
N GLU A 121 -5.36 -17.10 -8.17
CA GLU A 121 -4.75 -17.87 -7.07
C GLU A 121 -3.80 -18.96 -7.58
#